data_AF-A0A8J3L1Z6-F1
#
_entry.id   AF-A0A8J3L1Z6-F1
#
_cell.length_a   1.000
_cell.length_b   1.000
_cell.length_c   1.000
_cell.angle_alpha   90.00
_cell.angle_beta   90.00
_cell.angle_gamma   90.00
#
_symmetry.space_group_name_H-M   'P 1'
#
loop_
_entity.id
_entity.type
_entity.pdbx_description
1 polymer ?
#
loop_
_entity_poly.entity_id
_entity_poly.type
_entity_poly.pdbx_seq_one_letter_code
_entity_poly.pdbx_strand_id
1 'polypeptide(L)'
;MFVQQVQRFHQLVLGQDVNSALAAVAPLVQAARLAPAHELTPAVTHLAPAIGAAPIPFVAATAATAAGALVELGGSPGPLTRIVLERLGSALTGTHAFIDAWMAYGGGRPLPERTQMDITVATGLLASQLGPDRAMPLVAAWRDAPHWALAAVACLHHAEARAQLGDRTPWTAQVDPLHSAAPAFMRLILALRIIDEHLLVLHRPTRRGAMVFVSGVADNFQLQTLLADALIGAGLVQGKRPDARWVSAFQHGPDGTVLEHVDDSFHLTDATGATMRNEAGPADIAVVSGSRILVLDDARYSRHWRPGRRFPITAQVRVDRILTQEEVDAWLGYVPPSA
;
A
#
# COMPACT_ATOMS: atom_id res chain seq x y z
N MET A 1 30.99 -11.69 -0.90
CA MET A 1 30.14 -12.80 -0.37
C MET A 1 28.69 -12.67 -0.87
N PHE A 2 28.06 -11.49 -0.76
CA PHE A 2 26.68 -11.27 -1.19
C PHE A 2 26.43 -11.59 -2.68
N VAL A 3 27.25 -11.07 -3.59
CA VAL A 3 27.14 -11.35 -5.04
C VAL A 3 27.12 -12.86 -5.37
N GLN A 4 27.93 -13.67 -4.69
CA GLN A 4 27.93 -15.13 -4.87
C GLN A 4 26.63 -15.78 -4.38
N GLN A 5 26.04 -15.28 -3.29
CA GLN A 5 24.73 -15.74 -2.81
C GLN A 5 23.62 -15.38 -3.81
N VAL A 6 23.68 -14.20 -4.42
CA VAL A 6 22.74 -13.77 -5.46
C VAL A 6 22.81 -14.70 -6.68
N GLN A 7 24.02 -15.01 -7.16
CA GLN A 7 24.23 -15.93 -8.28
C GLN A 7 23.74 -17.34 -7.97
N ARG A 8 24.06 -17.86 -6.78
CA ARG A 8 23.58 -19.16 -6.31
C ARG A 8 22.05 -19.18 -6.25
N PHE A 9 21.45 -18.14 -5.68
CA PHE A 9 20.00 -18.05 -5.54
C PHE A 9 19.31 -18.00 -6.91
N HIS A 10 19.82 -17.21 -7.85
CA HIS A 10 19.33 -17.20 -9.24
C HIS A 10 19.27 -18.61 -9.83
N GLN A 11 20.36 -19.37 -9.73
CA GLN A 11 20.40 -20.75 -10.27
C GLN A 11 19.40 -21.67 -9.60
N LEU A 12 19.23 -21.55 -8.28
CA LEU A 12 18.25 -22.32 -7.53
C LEU A 12 16.80 -21.96 -7.91
N VAL A 13 16.52 -20.69 -8.18
CA VAL A 13 15.18 -20.22 -8.60
C VAL A 13 14.79 -20.78 -9.98
N LEU A 14 15.75 -20.92 -10.89
CA LEU A 14 15.54 -21.52 -12.21
C LEU A 14 15.57 -23.06 -12.19
N GLY A 15 16.11 -23.65 -11.12
CA GLY A 15 16.13 -25.09 -10.92
C GLY A 15 14.77 -25.67 -10.53
N GLN A 16 14.75 -26.99 -10.31
CA GLN A 16 13.56 -27.72 -9.85
C GLN A 16 13.66 -28.16 -8.38
N ASP A 17 14.76 -27.86 -7.69
CA ASP A 17 14.94 -28.17 -6.28
C ASP A 17 14.34 -27.08 -5.39
N VAL A 18 13.06 -27.29 -5.04
CA VAL A 18 12.29 -26.39 -4.17
C VAL A 18 12.98 -26.22 -2.82
N ASN A 19 13.44 -27.29 -2.19
CA ASN A 19 13.98 -27.24 -0.83
C ASN A 19 15.27 -26.41 -0.79
N SER A 20 16.16 -26.60 -1.75
CA SER A 20 17.39 -25.81 -1.85
C SER A 20 17.10 -24.33 -2.12
N ALA A 21 16.13 -24.02 -2.99
CA ALA A 21 15.73 -22.64 -3.26
C ALA A 21 15.18 -21.96 -1.99
N LEU A 22 14.27 -22.61 -1.27
CA LEU A 22 13.70 -22.07 -0.03
C LEU A 22 14.77 -21.88 1.06
N ALA A 23 15.67 -22.86 1.23
CA ALA A 23 16.75 -22.79 2.21
C ALA A 23 17.75 -21.65 1.93
N ALA A 24 17.85 -21.19 0.68
CA ALA A 24 18.76 -20.12 0.29
C ALA A 24 18.23 -18.70 0.56
N VAL A 25 16.94 -18.53 0.86
CA VAL A 25 16.30 -17.22 1.09
C VAL A 25 16.90 -16.50 2.31
N ALA A 26 16.92 -17.16 3.47
CA ALA A 26 17.41 -16.55 4.71
C ALA A 26 18.91 -16.17 4.63
N PRO A 27 19.81 -17.05 4.13
CA PRO A 27 21.21 -16.68 3.88
C PRO A 27 21.39 -15.49 2.94
N LEU A 28 20.61 -15.41 1.86
CA LEU A 28 20.66 -14.29 0.93
C LEU A 28 20.29 -12.97 1.62
N VAL A 29 19.16 -12.95 2.33
CA VAL A 29 18.68 -11.76 3.05
C VAL A 29 19.66 -11.34 4.14
N GLN A 30 20.25 -12.31 4.87
CA GLN A 30 21.25 -12.02 5.88
C GLN A 30 22.53 -11.43 5.27
N ALA A 31 22.98 -11.95 4.13
CA ALA A 31 24.12 -11.38 3.41
C ALA A 31 23.81 -9.96 2.89
N ALA A 32 22.58 -9.70 2.43
CA ALA A 32 22.16 -8.39 1.95
C ALA A 32 22.23 -7.31 3.04
N ARG A 33 21.89 -7.65 4.30
CA ARG A 33 21.98 -6.71 5.44
C ARG A 33 23.38 -6.19 5.72
N LEU A 34 24.40 -6.94 5.29
CA LEU A 34 25.82 -6.60 5.45
C LEU A 34 26.44 -6.07 4.15
N ALA A 35 25.69 -6.08 3.05
CA ALA A 35 26.18 -5.66 1.75
C ALA A 35 26.19 -4.12 1.63
N PRO A 36 27.14 -3.54 0.89
CA PRO A 36 27.07 -2.13 0.51
C PRO A 36 25.80 -1.82 -0.27
N ALA A 37 25.18 -0.66 -0.02
CA ALA A 37 23.93 -0.25 -0.69
C ALA A 37 24.01 -0.29 -2.22
N HIS A 38 25.19 0.01 -2.80
CA HIS A 38 25.39 -0.02 -4.26
C HIS A 38 25.34 -1.43 -4.87
N GLU A 39 25.41 -2.50 -4.06
CA GLU A 39 25.29 -3.88 -4.54
C GLU A 39 23.82 -4.36 -4.60
N LEU A 40 22.90 -3.70 -3.88
CA LEU A 40 21.50 -4.15 -3.76
C LEU A 40 20.71 -3.99 -5.07
N THR A 41 20.82 -2.84 -5.73
CA THR A 41 20.15 -2.61 -7.02
C THR A 41 20.62 -3.60 -8.10
N PRO A 42 21.93 -3.83 -8.33
CA PRO A 42 22.39 -4.89 -9.23
C PRO A 42 21.85 -6.28 -8.89
N ALA A 43 21.74 -6.62 -7.59
CA ALA A 43 21.19 -7.89 -7.16
C ALA A 43 19.69 -8.02 -7.50
N VAL A 44 18.88 -6.98 -7.25
CA VAL A 44 17.45 -6.96 -7.64
C VAL A 44 17.31 -7.10 -9.16
N THR A 45 18.08 -6.34 -9.93
CA THR A 45 18.12 -6.43 -11.41
C THR A 45 18.45 -7.85 -11.88
N HIS A 46 19.40 -8.52 -11.22
CA HIS A 46 19.82 -9.87 -11.59
C HIS A 46 18.77 -10.94 -11.26
N LEU A 47 18.02 -10.77 -10.16
CA LEU A 47 17.01 -11.73 -9.71
C LEU A 47 15.66 -11.57 -10.42
N ALA A 48 15.28 -10.35 -10.82
CA ALA A 48 14.02 -10.07 -11.50
C ALA A 48 13.68 -11.03 -12.67
N PRO A 49 14.57 -11.25 -13.66
CA PRO A 49 14.26 -12.18 -14.76
C PRO A 49 14.11 -13.63 -14.29
N ALA A 50 14.89 -14.08 -13.29
CA ALA A 50 14.78 -15.42 -12.74
C ALA A 50 13.43 -15.64 -12.05
N ILE A 51 12.94 -14.64 -11.31
CA ILE A 51 11.61 -14.68 -10.69
C ILE A 51 10.52 -14.76 -11.76
N GLY A 52 10.65 -13.99 -12.85
CA GLY A 52 9.70 -14.03 -13.96
C GLY A 52 9.64 -15.39 -14.68
N ALA A 53 10.78 -16.06 -14.81
CA ALA A 53 10.97 -17.30 -15.56
C ALA A 53 10.97 -18.58 -14.70
N ALA A 54 10.85 -18.48 -13.37
CA ALA A 54 10.91 -19.62 -12.47
C ALA A 54 9.85 -20.69 -12.83
N PRO A 55 10.25 -21.97 -12.99
CA PRO A 55 9.33 -23.03 -13.42
C PRO A 55 8.32 -23.43 -12.34
N ILE A 56 8.64 -23.19 -11.06
CA ILE A 56 7.82 -23.55 -9.91
C ILE A 56 7.21 -22.28 -9.31
N PRO A 57 5.88 -22.09 -9.34
CA PRO A 57 5.23 -20.86 -8.86
C PRO A 57 5.57 -20.47 -7.42
N PHE A 58 5.65 -21.45 -6.51
CA PHE A 58 6.00 -21.20 -5.11
C PHE A 58 7.43 -20.67 -4.93
N VAL A 59 8.36 -21.20 -5.73
CA VAL A 59 9.76 -20.73 -5.74
C VAL A 59 9.80 -19.30 -6.27
N ALA A 60 9.03 -18.99 -7.32
CA ALA A 60 8.90 -17.63 -7.85
C ALA A 60 8.40 -16.65 -6.77
N ALA A 61 7.33 -17.02 -6.06
CA ALA A 61 6.72 -16.20 -5.01
C ALA A 61 7.69 -15.96 -3.84
N THR A 62 8.37 -17.01 -3.40
CA THR A 62 9.37 -16.91 -2.32
C THR A 62 10.58 -16.07 -2.75
N ALA A 63 11.04 -16.23 -4.00
CA ALA A 63 12.12 -15.42 -4.56
C ALA A 63 11.73 -13.94 -4.70
N ALA A 64 10.47 -13.64 -5.04
CA ALA A 64 9.95 -12.28 -5.00
C ALA A 64 9.98 -11.69 -3.57
N THR A 65 9.67 -12.49 -2.55
CA THR A 65 9.81 -12.04 -1.15
C THR A 65 11.26 -11.69 -0.82
N ALA A 66 12.22 -12.53 -1.23
CA ALA A 66 13.64 -12.27 -1.02
C ALA A 66 14.10 -10.99 -1.74
N ALA A 67 13.72 -10.82 -3.01
CA ALA A 67 14.04 -9.60 -3.78
C ALA A 67 13.35 -8.35 -3.20
N GLY A 68 12.13 -8.47 -2.67
CA GLY A 68 11.45 -7.41 -1.93
C GLY A 68 12.23 -6.99 -0.68
N ALA A 69 12.81 -7.93 0.07
CA ALA A 69 13.68 -7.58 1.20
C ALA A 69 14.95 -6.81 0.78
N LEU A 70 15.50 -7.09 -0.40
CA LEU A 70 16.62 -6.31 -0.96
C LEU A 70 16.18 -4.87 -1.30
N VAL A 71 14.95 -4.69 -1.78
CA VAL A 71 14.34 -3.37 -2.01
C VAL A 71 14.17 -2.62 -0.69
N GLU A 72 13.64 -3.26 0.36
CA GLU A 72 13.51 -2.64 1.69
C GLU A 72 14.87 -2.22 2.29
N LEU A 73 15.95 -2.90 1.93
CA LEU A 73 17.32 -2.56 2.33
C LEU A 73 17.97 -1.45 1.49
N GLY A 74 17.29 -0.94 0.46
CA GLY A 74 17.75 0.18 -0.36
C GLY A 74 18.02 -0.15 -1.84
N GLY A 75 17.71 -1.36 -2.30
CA GLY A 75 17.72 -1.68 -3.74
C GLY A 75 16.58 -0.97 -4.49
N SER A 76 16.80 -0.62 -5.76
CA SER A 76 15.72 -0.04 -6.59
C SER A 76 14.63 -1.08 -6.89
N PRO A 77 13.35 -0.72 -6.75
CA PRO A 77 12.22 -1.60 -7.11
C PRO A 77 11.96 -1.68 -8.61
N GLY A 78 12.54 -0.80 -9.42
CA GLY A 78 12.25 -0.66 -10.86
C GLY A 78 12.25 -2.00 -11.63
N PRO A 79 13.32 -2.82 -11.56
CA PRO A 79 13.38 -4.10 -12.26
C PRO A 79 12.33 -5.13 -11.81
N LEU A 80 11.84 -5.02 -10.57
CA LEU A 80 10.97 -6.00 -9.94
C LEU A 80 9.49 -5.64 -10.05
N THR A 81 9.17 -4.34 -10.04
CA THR A 81 7.81 -3.81 -9.84
C THR A 81 6.79 -4.44 -10.79
N ARG A 82 7.03 -4.35 -12.11
CA ARG A 82 6.08 -4.88 -13.10
C ARG A 82 5.82 -6.38 -12.92
N ILE A 83 6.88 -7.17 -12.71
CA ILE A 83 6.78 -8.63 -12.54
C ILE A 83 5.94 -8.95 -11.29
N VAL A 84 6.21 -8.26 -10.19
CA VAL A 84 5.48 -8.47 -8.93
C VAL A 84 4.02 -8.07 -9.04
N LEU A 85 3.71 -6.92 -9.66
CA LEU A 85 2.32 -6.48 -9.84
C LEU A 85 1.54 -7.45 -10.74
N GLU A 86 2.09 -7.87 -11.89
CA GLU A 86 1.45 -8.84 -12.78
C GLU A 86 1.13 -10.17 -12.06
N ARG A 87 2.11 -10.70 -11.29
CA ARG A 87 1.94 -11.94 -10.54
C ARG A 87 1.00 -11.77 -9.35
N LEU A 88 1.02 -10.63 -8.67
CA LEU A 88 0.08 -10.31 -7.59
C LEU A 88 -1.36 -10.28 -8.09
N GLY A 89 -1.65 -9.62 -9.21
CA GLY A 89 -3.02 -9.58 -9.76
C GLY A 89 -3.56 -10.98 -10.08
N SER A 90 -2.70 -11.84 -10.63
CA SER A 90 -3.04 -13.25 -10.88
C SER A 90 -3.29 -14.02 -9.57
N ALA A 91 -2.44 -13.82 -8.56
CA ALA A 91 -2.56 -14.49 -7.27
C ALA A 91 -3.79 -14.02 -6.48
N LEU A 92 -4.15 -12.73 -6.54
CA LEU A 92 -5.37 -12.19 -5.93
C LEU A 92 -6.62 -12.77 -6.59
N THR A 93 -6.65 -12.85 -7.93
CA THR A 93 -7.74 -13.50 -8.67
C THR A 93 -7.92 -14.96 -8.21
N GLY A 94 -6.83 -15.73 -8.11
CA GLY A 94 -6.88 -17.10 -7.62
C GLY A 94 -7.25 -17.21 -6.13
N THR A 95 -6.90 -16.21 -5.32
CA THR A 95 -7.28 -16.13 -3.89
C THR A 95 -8.79 -16.00 -3.74
N HIS A 96 -9.44 -15.12 -4.50
CA HIS A 96 -10.91 -15.01 -4.50
C HIS A 96 -11.57 -16.32 -4.91
N ALA A 97 -11.10 -16.92 -6.01
CA ALA A 97 -11.63 -18.20 -6.48
C ALA A 97 -11.41 -19.33 -5.45
N PHE A 98 -10.32 -19.31 -4.69
CA PHE A 98 -10.11 -20.23 -3.58
C PHE A 98 -11.12 -19.99 -2.45
N ILE A 99 -11.33 -18.73 -2.04
CA ILE A 99 -12.30 -18.40 -0.99
C ILE A 99 -13.69 -18.91 -1.39
N ASP A 100 -14.14 -18.62 -2.60
CA ASP A 100 -15.44 -19.07 -3.11
C ASP A 100 -15.56 -20.61 -3.10
N ALA A 101 -14.52 -21.30 -3.60
CA ALA A 101 -14.48 -22.76 -3.61
C ALA A 101 -14.44 -23.35 -2.19
N TRP A 102 -13.73 -22.72 -1.26
CA TRP A 102 -13.65 -23.16 0.13
C TRP A 102 -14.97 -22.96 0.86
N MET A 103 -15.66 -21.85 0.63
CA MET A 103 -16.98 -21.61 1.20
C MET A 103 -18.02 -22.60 0.66
N ALA A 104 -17.93 -22.98 -0.61
CA ALA A 104 -18.83 -23.96 -1.23
C ALA A 104 -18.53 -25.41 -0.82
N TYR A 105 -17.25 -25.79 -0.77
CA TYR A 105 -16.83 -27.21 -0.72
C TYR A 105 -15.89 -27.55 0.44
N GLY A 106 -15.47 -26.58 1.26
CA GLY A 106 -14.58 -26.77 2.40
C GLY A 106 -15.23 -27.45 3.62
N GLY A 107 -16.47 -27.94 3.47
CA GLY A 107 -17.16 -28.69 4.52
C GLY A 107 -17.49 -27.86 5.77
N GLY A 108 -17.75 -26.56 5.60
CA GLY A 108 -18.06 -25.63 6.70
C GLY A 108 -16.86 -25.26 7.59
N ARG A 109 -15.64 -25.65 7.20
CA ARG A 109 -14.42 -25.29 7.92
C ARG A 109 -14.12 -23.79 7.74
N PRO A 110 -13.55 -23.12 8.76
CA PRO A 110 -13.02 -21.77 8.55
C PRO A 110 -11.95 -21.79 7.44
N LEU A 111 -11.72 -20.62 6.82
CA LEU A 111 -10.63 -20.46 5.88
C LEU A 111 -9.31 -20.90 6.54
N PRO A 112 -8.48 -21.72 5.87
CA PRO A 112 -7.26 -22.22 6.47
C PRO A 112 -6.24 -21.10 6.59
N GLU A 113 -5.61 -21.00 7.75
CA GLU A 113 -4.50 -20.08 7.97
C GLU A 113 -3.34 -20.45 7.05
N ARG A 114 -2.86 -19.50 6.25
CA ARG A 114 -2.02 -19.78 5.08
C ARG A 114 -0.67 -20.40 5.43
N THR A 115 -0.07 -19.98 6.54
CA THR A 115 1.23 -20.46 7.03
C THR A 115 1.15 -21.83 7.69
N GLN A 116 -0.06 -22.27 8.05
CA GLN A 116 -0.31 -23.54 8.72
C GLN A 116 -1.18 -24.48 7.88
N MET A 117 -1.51 -24.08 6.64
CA MET A 117 -2.37 -24.84 5.77
C MET A 117 -1.67 -26.13 5.34
N ASP A 118 -2.30 -27.27 5.66
CA ASP A 118 -1.95 -28.53 5.04
C ASP A 118 -2.46 -28.54 3.59
N ILE A 119 -1.51 -28.39 2.66
CA ILE A 119 -1.79 -28.33 1.22
C ILE A 119 -2.46 -29.61 0.72
N THR A 120 -2.04 -30.77 1.23
CA THR A 120 -2.58 -32.07 0.83
C THR A 120 -4.05 -32.18 1.25
N VAL A 121 -4.35 -31.80 2.49
CA VAL A 121 -5.73 -31.82 3.01
C VAL A 121 -6.60 -30.80 2.28
N ALA A 122 -6.14 -29.56 2.14
CA ALA A 122 -6.90 -28.51 1.45
C ALA A 122 -7.18 -28.88 -0.01
N THR A 123 -6.19 -29.44 -0.70
CA THR A 123 -6.35 -29.90 -2.08
C THR A 123 -7.30 -31.09 -2.16
N GLY A 124 -7.19 -32.07 -1.26
CA GLY A 124 -8.07 -33.24 -1.24
C GLY A 124 -9.55 -32.87 -1.04
N LEU A 125 -9.83 -31.92 -0.14
CA LEU A 125 -11.19 -31.42 0.09
C LEU A 125 -11.79 -30.82 -1.18
N LEU A 126 -11.08 -29.87 -1.82
CA LEU A 126 -11.58 -29.23 -3.03
C LEU A 126 -11.58 -30.19 -4.24
N ALA A 127 -10.59 -31.06 -4.37
CA ALA A 127 -10.47 -32.01 -5.47
C ALA A 127 -11.59 -33.04 -5.48
N SER A 128 -12.18 -33.36 -4.32
CA SER A 128 -13.34 -34.25 -4.24
C SER A 128 -14.56 -33.75 -5.02
N GLN A 129 -14.67 -32.44 -5.21
CA GLN A 129 -15.77 -31.79 -5.94
C GLN A 129 -15.34 -31.22 -7.29
N LEU A 130 -14.12 -30.67 -7.38
CA LEU A 130 -13.64 -29.92 -8.54
C LEU A 130 -12.67 -30.70 -9.43
N GLY A 131 -12.16 -31.83 -8.96
CA GLY A 131 -11.02 -32.53 -9.55
C GLY A 131 -9.66 -31.89 -9.20
N PRO A 132 -8.56 -32.66 -9.26
CA PRO A 132 -7.24 -32.21 -8.84
C PRO A 132 -6.69 -31.04 -9.67
N ASP A 133 -6.92 -31.04 -10.99
CA ASP A 133 -6.40 -30.02 -11.91
C ASP A 133 -6.97 -28.62 -11.64
N ARG A 134 -8.19 -28.55 -11.08
CA ARG A 134 -8.81 -27.28 -10.67
C ARG A 134 -8.53 -26.93 -9.21
N ALA A 135 -8.44 -27.92 -8.33
CA ALA A 135 -8.20 -27.70 -6.91
C ALA A 135 -6.77 -27.19 -6.63
N MET A 136 -5.76 -27.79 -7.27
CA MET A 136 -4.36 -27.49 -6.98
C MET A 136 -3.99 -26.01 -7.24
N PRO A 137 -4.37 -25.38 -8.38
CA PRO A 137 -4.07 -23.96 -8.61
C PRO A 137 -4.74 -23.01 -7.61
N LEU A 138 -5.94 -23.33 -7.12
CA LEU A 138 -6.64 -22.51 -6.12
C LEU A 138 -5.92 -22.54 -4.78
N VAL A 139 -5.54 -23.74 -4.32
CA VAL A 139 -4.78 -23.91 -3.07
C VAL A 139 -3.41 -23.23 -3.19
N ALA A 140 -2.74 -23.36 -4.34
CA ALA A 140 -1.49 -22.67 -4.60
C ALA A 140 -1.64 -21.14 -4.57
N ALA A 141 -2.69 -20.58 -5.18
CA ALA A 141 -2.93 -19.14 -5.17
C ALA A 141 -3.14 -18.60 -3.74
N TRP A 142 -3.95 -19.29 -2.93
CA TRP A 142 -4.17 -18.92 -1.52
C TRP A 142 -2.87 -18.94 -0.70
N ARG A 143 -2.02 -19.95 -0.93
CA ARG A 143 -0.70 -20.08 -0.29
C ARG A 143 0.28 -18.99 -0.74
N ASP A 144 0.33 -18.71 -2.04
CA ASP A 144 1.40 -17.92 -2.66
C ASP A 144 1.13 -16.42 -2.63
N ALA A 145 -0.13 -15.99 -2.61
CA ALA A 145 -0.50 -14.57 -2.65
C ALA A 145 0.13 -13.69 -1.55
N PRO A 146 0.29 -14.13 -0.27
CA PRO A 146 1.04 -13.37 0.73
C PRO A 146 2.46 -12.98 0.31
N HIS A 147 3.16 -13.87 -0.37
CA HIS A 147 4.55 -13.62 -0.80
C HIS A 147 4.61 -12.52 -1.87
N TRP A 148 3.69 -12.57 -2.83
CA TRP A 148 3.54 -11.51 -3.83
C TRP A 148 3.11 -10.19 -3.19
N ALA A 149 2.20 -10.23 -2.21
CA ALA A 149 1.77 -9.04 -1.48
C ALA A 149 2.91 -8.39 -0.69
N LEU A 150 3.76 -9.18 -0.02
CA LEU A 150 4.94 -8.67 0.68
C LEU A 150 5.94 -8.02 -0.28
N ALA A 151 6.24 -8.69 -1.40
CA ALA A 151 7.10 -8.12 -2.43
C ALA A 151 6.52 -6.83 -3.03
N ALA A 152 5.20 -6.79 -3.26
CA ALA A 152 4.52 -5.61 -3.78
C ALA A 152 4.57 -4.46 -2.77
N VAL A 153 4.31 -4.73 -1.48
CA VAL A 153 4.45 -3.74 -0.41
C VAL A 153 5.87 -3.16 -0.39
N ALA A 154 6.91 -3.99 -0.49
CA ALA A 154 8.29 -3.53 -0.58
C ALA A 154 8.49 -2.55 -1.74
N CYS A 155 8.03 -2.90 -2.95
CA CYS A 155 8.10 -2.02 -4.12
C CYS A 155 7.31 -0.72 -3.91
N LEU A 156 6.06 -0.82 -3.42
CA LEU A 156 5.13 0.31 -3.26
C LEU A 156 5.54 1.29 -2.16
N HIS A 157 6.59 1.01 -1.37
CA HIS A 157 7.23 2.05 -0.55
C HIS A 157 7.83 3.18 -1.41
N HIS A 158 8.13 2.92 -2.68
CA HIS A 158 8.74 3.89 -3.60
C HIS A 158 7.70 4.50 -4.55
N ALA A 159 7.76 5.82 -4.72
CA ALA A 159 6.86 6.56 -5.60
C ALA A 159 6.93 6.08 -7.07
N GLU A 160 8.12 5.71 -7.56
CA GLU A 160 8.31 5.19 -8.92
C GLU A 160 7.54 3.89 -9.18
N ALA A 161 7.36 3.06 -8.16
CA ALA A 161 6.57 1.83 -8.27
C ALA A 161 5.06 2.13 -8.20
N ARG A 162 4.66 3.05 -7.32
CA ARG A 162 3.25 3.50 -7.22
C ARG A 162 2.77 4.17 -8.51
N ALA A 163 3.65 4.89 -9.22
CA ALA A 163 3.34 5.48 -10.52
C ALA A 163 2.99 4.42 -11.59
N GLN A 164 3.53 3.19 -11.48
CA GLN A 164 3.24 2.10 -12.42
C GLN A 164 1.87 1.45 -12.21
N LEU A 165 1.20 1.69 -11.08
CA LEU A 165 -0.14 1.15 -10.84
C LEU A 165 -1.19 1.69 -11.81
N GLY A 166 -0.99 2.92 -12.33
CA GLY A 166 -1.99 3.60 -13.14
C GLY A 166 -3.32 3.76 -12.40
N ASP A 167 -4.41 3.30 -13.01
CA ASP A 167 -5.73 3.25 -12.38
C ASP A 167 -5.75 2.25 -11.21
N ARG A 168 -6.09 2.75 -10.03
CA ARG A 168 -6.13 1.99 -8.78
C ARG A 168 -7.47 1.30 -8.53
N THR A 169 -8.49 1.60 -9.33
CA THR A 169 -9.84 1.05 -9.15
C THR A 169 -9.85 -0.49 -9.21
N PRO A 170 -9.20 -1.15 -10.20
CA PRO A 170 -9.18 -2.61 -10.26
C PRO A 170 -8.42 -3.25 -9.09
N TRP A 171 -7.39 -2.58 -8.60
CA TRP A 171 -6.62 -3.04 -7.43
C TRP A 171 -7.46 -3.00 -6.17
N THR A 172 -8.10 -1.86 -5.92
CA THR A 172 -8.95 -1.63 -4.75
C THR A 172 -10.12 -2.62 -4.73
N ALA A 173 -10.78 -2.82 -5.88
CA ALA A 173 -11.85 -3.81 -6.02
C ALA A 173 -11.42 -5.25 -5.71
N GLN A 174 -10.15 -5.60 -5.97
CA GLN A 174 -9.61 -6.92 -5.63
C GLN A 174 -9.20 -7.04 -4.16
N VAL A 175 -8.65 -6.00 -3.53
CA VAL A 175 -8.10 -6.13 -2.16
C VAL A 175 -9.11 -5.81 -1.06
N ASP A 176 -10.09 -4.93 -1.32
CA ASP A 176 -11.06 -4.51 -0.31
C ASP A 176 -11.89 -5.67 0.26
N PRO A 177 -12.41 -6.62 -0.55
CA PRO A 177 -13.16 -7.75 0.00
C PRO A 177 -12.31 -8.68 0.88
N LEU A 178 -10.98 -8.62 0.74
CA LEU A 178 -10.04 -9.45 1.50
C LEU A 178 -9.75 -8.87 2.89
N HIS A 179 -10.15 -7.64 3.18
CA HIS A 179 -9.86 -6.95 4.44
C HIS A 179 -10.30 -7.75 5.68
N SER A 180 -11.50 -8.35 5.65
CA SER A 180 -12.05 -9.14 6.76
C SER A 180 -11.58 -10.60 6.74
N ALA A 181 -11.41 -11.17 5.55
CA ALA A 181 -11.08 -12.59 5.37
C ALA A 181 -9.58 -12.90 5.51
N ALA A 182 -8.71 -11.90 5.37
CA ALA A 182 -7.27 -12.11 5.29
C ALA A 182 -6.45 -10.90 5.79
N PRO A 183 -6.24 -10.78 7.12
CA PRO A 183 -5.47 -9.70 7.73
C PRO A 183 -4.05 -9.54 7.17
N ALA A 184 -3.46 -10.62 6.63
CA ALA A 184 -2.15 -10.61 5.98
C ALA A 184 -2.05 -9.61 4.81
N PHE A 185 -3.16 -9.24 4.18
CA PHE A 185 -3.18 -8.25 3.10
C PHE A 185 -3.35 -6.80 3.56
N MET A 186 -3.51 -6.53 4.87
CA MET A 186 -3.70 -5.17 5.37
C MET A 186 -2.62 -4.20 4.90
N ARG A 187 -1.35 -4.62 4.94
CA ARG A 187 -0.23 -3.78 4.47
C ARG A 187 -0.31 -3.49 2.98
N LEU A 188 -0.79 -4.44 2.18
CA LEU A 188 -0.99 -4.24 0.74
C LEU A 188 -2.16 -3.27 0.49
N ILE A 189 -3.27 -3.41 1.21
CA ILE A 189 -4.42 -2.50 1.13
C ILE A 189 -3.98 -1.07 1.42
N LEU A 190 -3.23 -0.86 2.51
CA LEU A 190 -2.68 0.45 2.85
C LEU A 190 -1.73 0.98 1.77
N ALA A 191 -0.79 0.16 1.28
CA ALA A 191 0.17 0.56 0.27
C ALA A 191 -0.48 1.01 -1.06
N LEU A 192 -1.55 0.32 -1.49
CA LEU A 192 -2.28 0.63 -2.72
C LEU A 192 -3.08 1.94 -2.62
N ARG A 193 -3.47 2.33 -1.40
CA ARG A 193 -4.22 3.58 -1.12
C ARG A 193 -3.33 4.81 -0.96
N ILE A 194 -2.00 4.64 -0.98
CA ILE A 194 -1.06 5.76 -0.97
C ILE A 194 -0.96 6.34 -2.37
N ILE A 195 -1.19 7.65 -2.45
CA ILE A 195 -1.13 8.43 -3.68
C ILE A 195 0.06 9.40 -3.64
N ASP A 196 0.54 9.75 -4.84
CA ASP A 196 1.56 10.78 -5.07
C ASP A 196 0.99 11.77 -6.08
N GLU A 197 0.13 12.66 -5.61
CA GLU A 197 -0.64 13.54 -6.49
C GLU A 197 -0.94 14.87 -5.82
N HIS A 198 -1.41 15.80 -6.65
CA HIS A 198 -1.92 17.07 -6.16
C HIS A 198 -3.40 16.96 -5.82
N LEU A 199 -3.74 17.44 -4.62
CA LEU A 199 -5.11 17.67 -4.17
C LEU A 199 -5.46 19.14 -4.36
N LEU A 200 -6.66 19.40 -4.86
CA LEU A 200 -7.25 20.73 -4.81
C LEU A 200 -7.90 20.92 -3.44
N VAL A 201 -7.37 21.81 -2.62
CA VAL A 201 -7.86 22.04 -1.26
C VAL A 201 -8.58 23.39 -1.18
N LEU A 202 -9.84 23.39 -0.78
CA LEU A 202 -10.70 24.58 -0.70
C LEU A 202 -11.15 24.80 0.74
N HIS A 203 -10.84 25.96 1.31
CA HIS A 203 -11.36 26.40 2.60
C HIS A 203 -12.62 27.23 2.38
N ARG A 204 -13.79 26.62 2.61
CA ARG A 204 -15.10 27.22 2.30
C ARG A 204 -15.35 28.50 3.11
N PRO A 205 -15.07 28.59 4.43
CA PRO A 205 -15.35 29.79 5.23
C PRO A 205 -14.65 31.05 4.73
N THR A 206 -13.38 30.95 4.33
CA THR A 206 -12.62 32.12 3.84
C THR A 206 -12.60 32.24 2.32
N ARG A 207 -13.23 31.29 1.60
CA ARG A 207 -13.18 31.18 0.14
C ARG A 207 -11.76 31.25 -0.43
N ARG A 208 -10.83 30.52 0.20
CA ARG A 208 -9.43 30.40 -0.28
C ARG A 208 -9.15 28.97 -0.67
N GLY A 209 -8.15 28.77 -1.52
CA GLY A 209 -7.74 27.41 -1.89
C GLY A 209 -6.30 27.34 -2.35
N ALA A 210 -5.82 26.11 -2.44
CA ALA A 210 -4.47 25.79 -2.88
C ALA A 210 -4.41 24.45 -3.60
N MET A 211 -3.41 24.32 -4.48
CA MET A 211 -2.95 23.03 -4.94
C MET A 211 -1.92 22.50 -3.94
N VAL A 212 -2.19 21.33 -3.37
CA VAL A 212 -1.39 20.73 -2.30
C VAL A 212 -0.85 19.40 -2.81
N PHE A 213 0.47 19.24 -2.85
CA PHE A 213 1.08 17.95 -3.16
C PHE A 213 1.01 17.04 -1.93
N VAL A 214 0.54 15.81 -2.13
CA VAL A 214 0.47 14.76 -1.11
C VAL A 214 1.20 13.52 -1.59
N SER A 215 2.08 12.98 -0.73
CA SER A 215 2.82 11.74 -0.96
C SER A 215 2.99 10.98 0.36
N GLY A 216 2.94 9.65 0.32
CA GLY A 216 3.27 8.81 1.48
C GLY A 216 2.27 8.86 2.63
N VAL A 217 1.11 9.49 2.45
CA VAL A 217 0.05 9.62 3.47
C VAL A 217 -0.90 8.43 3.39
N ALA A 218 -1.03 7.67 4.48
CA ALA A 218 -1.77 6.41 4.52
C ALA A 218 -3.22 6.56 5.01
N ASP A 219 -3.51 7.58 5.82
CA ASP A 219 -4.83 7.81 6.39
C ASP A 219 -5.10 9.30 6.61
N ASN A 220 -6.35 9.61 6.95
CA ASN A 220 -6.79 10.98 7.16
C ASN A 220 -6.41 11.54 8.53
N PHE A 221 -5.98 10.73 9.50
CA PHE A 221 -5.37 11.26 10.74
C PHE A 221 -4.06 11.96 10.40
N GLN A 222 -3.21 11.29 9.64
CA GLN A 222 -1.95 11.81 9.12
C GLN A 222 -2.19 12.97 8.15
N LEU A 223 -3.14 12.83 7.21
CA LEU A 223 -3.46 13.91 6.27
C LEU A 223 -3.87 15.19 7.00
N GLN A 224 -4.81 15.12 7.96
CA GLN A 224 -5.31 16.30 8.67
C GLN A 224 -4.21 17.05 9.39
N THR A 225 -3.34 16.35 10.12
CA THR A 225 -2.25 16.99 10.86
C THR A 225 -1.23 17.65 9.92
N LEU A 226 -0.81 16.97 8.86
CA LEU A 226 0.17 17.51 7.92
C LEU A 226 -0.41 18.63 7.04
N LEU A 227 -1.70 18.55 6.70
CA LEU A 227 -2.40 19.58 5.96
C LEU A 227 -2.59 20.83 6.81
N ALA A 228 -2.92 20.70 8.10
CA ALA A 228 -3.01 21.83 9.03
C ALA A 228 -1.65 22.55 9.15
N ASP A 229 -0.55 21.81 9.28
CA ASP A 229 0.80 22.38 9.27
C ASP A 229 1.08 23.20 8.01
N ALA A 230 0.79 22.62 6.84
CA ALA A 230 1.06 23.25 5.55
C ALA A 230 0.17 24.49 5.29
N LEU A 231 -1.14 24.40 5.55
CA LEU A 231 -2.08 25.47 5.24
C LEU A 231 -2.04 26.62 6.23
N ILE A 232 -1.92 26.34 7.54
CA ILE A 232 -1.78 27.39 8.56
C ILE A 232 -0.40 28.05 8.41
N GLY A 233 0.65 27.27 8.15
CA GLY A 233 1.98 27.79 7.88
C GLY A 233 2.06 28.70 6.65
N ALA A 234 1.26 28.41 5.60
CA ALA A 234 1.11 29.26 4.42
C ALA A 234 0.11 30.43 4.63
N GLY A 235 -0.48 30.55 5.83
CA GLY A 235 -1.48 31.55 6.16
C GLY A 235 -2.77 31.43 5.35
N LEU A 236 -3.09 30.26 4.78
CA LEU A 236 -4.32 30.00 4.01
C LEU A 236 -5.54 29.78 4.90
N VAL A 237 -5.32 29.15 6.05
CA VAL A 237 -6.32 28.85 7.07
C VAL A 237 -5.88 29.50 8.38
N GLN A 238 -6.81 30.11 9.10
CA GLN A 238 -6.55 30.68 10.43
C GLN A 238 -6.50 29.55 11.47
N GLY A 239 -5.61 29.64 12.45
CA GLY A 239 -5.53 28.64 13.52
C GLY A 239 -4.15 28.54 14.15
N LYS A 240 -4.03 27.63 15.11
CA LYS A 240 -2.75 27.29 15.73
C LYS A 240 -2.09 26.18 14.92
N ARG A 241 -0.88 26.44 14.44
CA ARG A 241 -0.06 25.42 13.76
C ARG A 241 0.17 24.21 14.69
N PRO A 242 0.06 22.96 14.20
CA PRO A 242 0.38 21.77 14.99
C PRO A 242 1.79 21.81 15.59
N ASP A 243 2.01 21.15 16.74
CA ASP A 243 3.34 21.01 17.33
C ASP A 243 4.28 20.30 16.34
N ALA A 244 5.48 20.85 16.12
CA ALA A 244 6.47 20.31 15.21
C ALA A 244 6.86 18.85 15.53
N ARG A 245 6.75 18.43 16.80
CA ARG A 245 6.96 17.03 17.22
C ARG A 245 5.89 16.11 16.62
N TRP A 246 4.63 16.55 16.57
CA TRP A 246 3.53 15.77 15.99
C TRP A 246 3.69 15.68 14.46
N VAL A 247 4.05 16.80 13.82
CA VAL A 247 4.34 16.85 12.38
C VAL A 247 5.49 15.91 12.03
N SER A 248 6.59 15.96 12.78
CA SER A 248 7.73 15.05 12.59
C SER A 248 7.35 13.59 12.80
N ALA A 249 6.54 13.27 13.80
CA ALA A 249 6.02 11.92 14.02
C ALA A 249 5.18 11.44 12.83
N PHE A 250 4.29 12.27 12.29
CA PHE A 250 3.51 11.90 11.10
C PHE A 250 4.33 11.85 9.80
N GLN A 251 5.44 12.59 9.69
CA GLN A 251 6.31 12.54 8.51
C GLN A 251 7.27 11.34 8.54
N HIS A 252 7.88 11.06 9.69
CA HIS A 252 9.04 10.17 9.79
C HIS A 252 8.89 9.07 10.87
N GLY A 253 8.13 9.35 11.93
CA GLY A 253 8.11 8.54 13.15
C GLY A 253 7.05 7.42 13.12
N PRO A 254 7.34 6.23 13.66
CA PRO A 254 6.31 5.22 13.88
C PRO A 254 5.25 5.69 14.89
N ASP A 255 4.06 5.09 14.83
CA ASP A 255 2.98 5.24 15.81
C ASP A 255 3.48 5.07 17.26
N GLY A 256 2.96 5.90 18.16
CA GLY A 256 3.18 5.78 19.61
C GLY A 256 4.47 6.39 20.14
N THR A 257 5.24 7.08 19.30
CA THR A 257 6.42 7.85 19.72
C THR A 257 6.08 9.15 20.46
N VAL A 258 4.86 9.65 20.31
CA VAL A 258 4.32 10.79 21.05
C VAL A 258 3.02 10.37 21.74
N LEU A 259 2.95 10.61 23.05
CA LEU A 259 1.82 10.22 23.90
C LEU A 259 0.73 11.28 24.02
N GLU A 260 1.03 12.50 23.57
CA GLU A 260 0.08 13.61 23.49
C GLU A 260 -0.92 13.39 22.37
N HIS A 261 -2.02 14.15 22.40
CA HIS A 261 -3.05 14.10 21.39
C HIS A 261 -2.99 15.33 20.48
N VAL A 262 -3.21 15.12 19.18
CA VAL A 262 -3.41 16.22 18.23
C VAL A 262 -4.86 16.67 18.27
N ASP A 263 -5.08 17.97 18.39
CA ASP A 263 -6.39 18.57 18.19
C ASP A 263 -6.66 18.80 16.70
N ASP A 264 -7.87 18.46 16.29
CA ASP A 264 -8.35 18.72 14.94
C ASP A 264 -8.44 20.22 14.63
N SER A 265 -8.11 20.58 13.39
CA SER A 265 -8.09 21.98 12.91
C SER A 265 -9.27 22.32 12.02
N PHE A 266 -9.86 21.34 11.33
CA PHE A 266 -10.96 21.57 10.38
C PHE A 266 -11.74 20.28 10.10
N HIS A 267 -12.99 20.43 9.70
CA HIS A 267 -13.79 19.33 9.18
C HIS A 267 -13.46 19.07 7.70
N LEU A 268 -13.32 17.79 7.32
CA LEU A 268 -13.01 17.37 5.96
C LEU A 268 -14.23 16.78 5.25
N THR A 269 -14.55 17.32 4.07
CA THR A 269 -15.50 16.74 3.10
C THR A 269 -14.85 16.64 1.73
N ASP A 270 -15.35 15.75 0.87
CA ASP A 270 -14.99 15.75 -0.55
C ASP A 270 -15.94 16.63 -1.39
N ALA A 271 -15.70 16.73 -2.70
CA ALA A 271 -16.58 17.48 -3.61
C ALA A 271 -18.00 16.89 -3.76
N THR A 272 -18.29 15.69 -3.26
CA THR A 272 -19.65 15.13 -3.23
C THR A 272 -20.41 15.55 -1.97
N GLY A 273 -19.73 16.21 -1.01
CA GLY A 273 -20.26 16.55 0.30
C GLY A 273 -20.16 15.41 1.32
N ALA A 274 -19.52 14.28 0.96
CA ALA A 274 -19.32 13.18 1.88
C ALA A 274 -18.27 13.55 2.93
N THR A 275 -18.58 13.30 4.21
CA THR A 275 -17.60 13.45 5.29
C THR A 275 -16.48 12.44 5.15
N MET A 276 -15.24 12.92 5.18
CA MET A 276 -14.06 12.07 5.17
C MET A 276 -13.86 11.46 6.57
N ARG A 277 -14.00 10.13 6.65
CA ARG A 277 -13.68 9.38 7.87
C ARG A 277 -12.17 9.41 8.12
N ASN A 278 -11.76 9.38 9.39
CA ASN A 278 -10.34 9.45 9.71
C ASN A 278 -9.58 8.18 9.28
N GLU A 279 -10.26 7.03 9.26
CA GLU A 279 -9.70 5.74 8.83
C GLU A 279 -9.58 5.59 7.32
N ALA A 280 -10.27 6.45 6.55
CA ALA A 280 -10.07 6.53 5.10
C ALA A 280 -8.72 7.18 4.79
N GLY A 281 -8.28 7.06 3.55
CA GLY A 281 -7.03 7.67 3.06
C GLY A 281 -7.27 8.66 1.92
N PRO A 282 -6.20 9.33 1.46
CA PRO A 282 -6.29 10.29 0.36
C PRO A 282 -6.87 9.70 -0.94
N ALA A 283 -6.61 8.40 -1.22
CA ALA A 283 -7.18 7.70 -2.38
C ALA A 283 -8.71 7.57 -2.36
N ASP A 284 -9.34 7.75 -1.20
CA ASP A 284 -10.80 7.66 -1.04
C ASP A 284 -11.51 8.99 -1.36
N ILE A 285 -10.77 10.10 -1.58
CA ILE A 285 -11.36 11.39 -1.96
C ILE A 285 -11.90 11.30 -3.39
N ALA A 286 -13.16 11.62 -3.62
CA ALA A 286 -13.77 11.56 -4.95
C ALA A 286 -13.02 12.44 -5.98
N VAL A 287 -12.87 11.91 -7.20
CA VAL A 287 -12.34 12.67 -8.35
C VAL A 287 -13.51 13.34 -9.06
N VAL A 288 -13.49 14.67 -9.12
CA VAL A 288 -14.48 15.51 -9.81
C VAL A 288 -13.75 16.38 -10.83
N SER A 289 -14.21 16.35 -12.08
CA SER A 289 -13.57 17.07 -13.19
C SER A 289 -12.06 16.80 -13.30
N GLY A 290 -11.66 15.55 -13.07
CA GLY A 290 -10.26 15.10 -13.17
C GLY A 290 -9.38 15.46 -11.97
N SER A 291 -9.91 16.05 -10.90
CA SER A 291 -9.14 16.42 -9.70
C SER A 291 -9.78 15.86 -8.43
N ARG A 292 -8.95 15.47 -7.45
CA ARG A 292 -9.45 15.22 -6.08
C ARG A 292 -9.60 16.54 -5.36
N ILE A 293 -10.82 16.82 -4.94
CA ILE A 293 -11.16 18.07 -4.28
C ILE A 293 -11.45 17.77 -2.81
N LEU A 294 -10.64 18.36 -1.93
CA LEU A 294 -10.81 18.30 -0.49
C LEU A 294 -11.33 19.65 0.01
N VAL A 295 -12.43 19.63 0.74
CA VAL A 295 -13.13 20.82 1.22
C VAL A 295 -12.99 20.88 2.73
N LEU A 296 -12.55 22.04 3.21
CA LEU A 296 -12.32 22.34 4.61
C LEU A 296 -13.42 23.28 5.11
N ASP A 297 -14.07 22.87 6.19
CA ASP A 297 -14.98 23.68 6.99
C ASP A 297 -14.44 23.83 8.42
N ASP A 298 -15.02 24.74 9.20
CA ASP A 298 -14.69 24.87 10.62
C ASP A 298 -14.92 23.54 11.36
N ALA A 299 -14.05 23.23 12.32
CA ALA A 299 -14.17 22.02 13.12
C ALA A 299 -15.49 22.04 13.91
N ARG A 300 -16.36 21.05 13.66
CA ARG A 300 -17.69 20.97 14.32
C ARG A 300 -17.61 20.53 15.79
N TYR A 301 -16.55 19.81 16.16
CA TYR A 301 -16.28 19.33 17.52
C TYR A 301 -14.79 18.97 17.66
N SER A 302 -14.27 18.99 18.88
CA SER A 302 -12.87 18.59 19.15
C SER A 302 -12.72 17.08 18.94
N ARG A 303 -11.85 16.71 18.00
CA ARG A 303 -11.36 15.33 17.81
C ARG A 303 -9.90 15.28 18.21
N HIS A 304 -9.52 14.14 18.77
CA HIS A 304 -8.14 13.90 19.16
C HIS A 304 -7.62 12.54 18.69
N TRP A 305 -6.35 12.49 18.33
CA TRP A 305 -5.67 11.26 17.94
C TRP A 305 -4.19 11.28 18.33
N ARG A 306 -3.58 10.09 18.40
CA ARG A 306 -2.15 9.95 18.71
C ARG A 306 -1.31 10.19 17.46
N PRO A 307 -0.22 10.97 17.54
CA PRO A 307 0.71 11.15 16.44
C PRO A 307 1.44 9.86 16.04
N GLY A 308 1.66 9.73 14.73
CA GLY A 308 2.55 8.75 14.12
C GLY A 308 2.02 8.18 12.81
N ARG A 309 2.90 7.53 12.05
CA ARG A 309 2.52 6.90 10.79
C ARG A 309 2.03 5.46 10.99
N ARG A 310 0.86 5.15 10.41
CA ARG A 310 0.37 3.77 10.29
C ARG A 310 1.12 2.92 9.27
N PHE A 311 1.78 3.57 8.32
CA PHE A 311 2.53 2.90 7.26
C PHE A 311 3.94 3.47 7.14
N PRO A 312 4.99 2.64 7.03
CA PRO A 312 6.37 3.08 7.19
C PRO A 312 6.96 3.78 5.94
N ILE A 313 6.18 4.61 5.26
CA ILE A 313 6.64 5.53 4.21
C ILE A 313 6.82 6.92 4.81
N THR A 314 7.80 7.68 4.32
CA THR A 314 7.93 9.10 4.65
C THR A 314 6.82 9.89 3.98
N ALA A 315 6.02 10.61 4.76
CA ALA A 315 4.95 11.43 4.22
C ALA A 315 5.41 12.84 3.87
N GLN A 316 4.84 13.39 2.81
CA GLN A 316 5.01 14.78 2.39
C GLN A 316 3.65 15.39 2.08
N VAL A 317 3.36 16.53 2.71
CA VAL A 317 2.24 17.41 2.37
C VAL A 317 2.80 18.82 2.27
N ARG A 318 2.63 19.46 1.12
CA ARG A 318 3.14 20.82 0.89
C ARG A 318 2.21 21.60 -0.03
N VAL A 319 2.11 22.90 0.24
CA VAL A 319 1.40 23.84 -0.65
C VAL A 319 2.31 24.15 -1.83
N ASP A 320 1.84 23.82 -3.05
CA ASP A 320 2.60 24.06 -4.28
C ASP A 320 2.20 25.39 -4.92
N ARG A 321 0.90 25.71 -4.86
CA ARG A 321 0.36 26.92 -5.46
C ARG A 321 -0.88 27.39 -4.71
N ILE A 322 -0.97 28.68 -4.43
CA ILE A 322 -2.21 29.31 -3.95
C ILE A 322 -3.09 29.62 -5.16
N LEU A 323 -4.38 29.31 -5.06
CA LEU A 323 -5.36 29.58 -6.11
C LEU A 323 -5.79 31.05 -6.09
N THR A 324 -6.14 31.59 -7.25
CA THR A 324 -6.80 32.90 -7.36
C THR A 324 -8.24 32.80 -6.88
N GLN A 325 -8.88 33.94 -6.60
CA GLN A 325 -10.29 33.96 -6.22
C GLN A 325 -11.19 33.38 -7.32
N GLU A 326 -10.90 33.69 -8.58
CA GLU A 326 -11.66 33.18 -9.73
C GLU A 326 -11.56 31.65 -9.83
N GLU A 327 -10.37 31.08 -9.64
CA GLU A 327 -10.19 29.63 -9.61
C GLU A 327 -10.98 29.00 -8.45
N VAL A 328 -10.90 29.57 -7.25
CA VAL A 328 -11.64 29.06 -6.09
C VAL A 328 -13.14 29.11 -6.33
N ASP A 329 -13.66 30.22 -6.88
CA ASP A 329 -15.07 30.38 -7.15
C ASP A 329 -15.57 29.37 -8.19
N ALA A 330 -14.78 29.12 -9.24
CA ALA A 330 -15.08 28.10 -10.25
C ALA A 330 -15.12 26.70 -9.63
N TRP A 331 -14.14 26.36 -8.78
CA TRP A 331 -14.09 25.05 -8.15
C TRP A 331 -15.15 24.83 -7.08
N LEU A 332 -15.50 25.86 -6.30
CA LEU A 332 -16.61 25.81 -5.36
C LEU A 332 -17.96 25.57 -6.08
N GLY A 333 -18.07 25.91 -7.37
CA GLY A 333 -19.23 25.57 -8.19
C GLY A 333 -19.50 24.06 -8.35
N TYR A 334 -18.47 23.21 -8.16
CA TYR A 334 -18.62 21.75 -8.17
C TYR A 334 -18.94 21.16 -6.80
N VAL A 335 -18.90 21.97 -5.74
CA VAL A 335 -19.02 21.52 -4.35
C VAL A 335 -20.42 21.87 -3.83
N PRO A 336 -21.15 20.93 -3.21
CA PRO A 336 -22.44 21.24 -2.61
C PRO A 336 -22.28 22.24 -1.44
N PRO A 337 -23.34 23.01 -1.11
CA PRO A 337 -23.33 23.86 0.07
C PRO A 337 -23.08 23.06 1.36
N SER A 338 -22.61 23.74 2.41
CA SER A 338 -22.42 23.12 3.71
C SER A 338 -23.76 22.62 4.27
N ALA A 339 -23.76 21.41 4.83
CA ALA A 339 -24.92 20.78 5.47
C ALA A 339 -25.06 21.20 6.94
#